data_AF-A0A497ATI4-F1
#
_entry.id   AF-A0A497ATI4-F1
#
_cell.length_a   1.000
_cell.length_b   1.000
_cell.length_c   1.000
_cell.angle_alpha   90.00
_cell.angle_beta   90.00
_cell.angle_gamma   90.00
#
_symmetry.space_group_name_H-M   'P 1'
#
loop_
_entity.id
_entity.type
_entity.pdbx_description
1 polymer ?
#
loop_
_entity_poly.entity_id
_entity_poly.type
_entity_poly.pdbx_seq_one_letter_code
_entity_poly.pdbx_strand_id
1 'polypeptide(L)'
;MEAPGGIRMIRSLRLRGWKSHELTEFEFTRGTNVLVGIMGSGKSSVLQAITFALYGEVPEVRSRKLALSDMLMRKPRRLERAVVELEFDVDDVIYKVERSLTRDGSEARLFKEGSLLEVGSRRVTRKITELLGT
;
A
#
# COMPACT_ATOMS: atom_id res chain seq x y z
N MET A 1 5.36 23.98 16.74
CA MET A 1 4.94 23.22 15.55
C MET A 1 5.78 21.96 15.58
N GLU A 2 5.21 20.84 16.02
CA GLU A 2 5.91 19.55 16.05
C GLU A 2 6.30 19.16 14.63
N ALA A 3 7.50 18.60 14.45
CA ALA A 3 7.93 18.11 13.15
C ALA A 3 6.98 16.99 12.71
N PRO A 4 6.67 16.88 11.40
CA PRO A 4 5.85 15.78 10.91
C PRO A 4 6.45 14.42 11.32
N GLY A 5 5.59 13.52 11.79
CA GLY A 5 5.96 12.20 12.26
C GLY A 5 6.26 11.26 11.10
N GLY A 6 7.47 10.69 11.04
CA GLY A 6 7.75 9.61 10.10
C GLY A 6 7.01 8.32 10.46
N ILE A 7 6.85 7.40 9.51
CA ILE A 7 6.44 6.02 9.84
C ILE A 7 7.48 5.43 10.78
N ARG A 8 7.08 5.14 12.02
CA ARG A 8 7.94 4.43 12.98
C ARG A 8 8.01 2.95 12.66
N MET A 9 6.90 2.37 12.18
CA MET A 9 6.81 0.96 11.87
C MET A 9 5.68 0.66 10.89
N ILE A 10 5.98 -0.12 9.85
CA ILE A 10 4.95 -0.87 9.11
C ILE A 10 4.60 -2.09 9.96
N ARG A 11 3.31 -2.30 10.23
CA ARG A 11 2.82 -3.37 11.11
C ARG A 11 2.35 -4.57 10.30
N SER A 12 1.47 -4.35 9.35
CA SER A 12 0.95 -5.43 8.51
C SER A 12 0.65 -4.97 7.09
N LEU A 13 0.68 -5.92 6.16
CA LEU A 13 0.29 -5.71 4.76
C LEU A 13 -0.58 -6.87 4.31
N ARG A 14 -1.77 -6.56 3.80
CA ARG A 14 -2.66 -7.53 3.17
C ARG A 14 -2.85 -7.19 1.71
N LEU A 15 -2.61 -8.18 0.86
CA LEU A 15 -2.70 -8.08 -0.59
C LEU A 15 -3.78 -9.02 -1.09
N ARG A 16 -4.66 -8.52 -1.95
CA ARG A 16 -5.61 -9.33 -2.71
C ARG A 16 -5.59 -8.93 -4.18
N GLY A 17 -5.41 -9.91 -5.07
CA GLY A 17 -5.36 -9.71 -6.51
C GLY A 17 -4.25 -8.77 -7.01
N TRP A 18 -3.16 -8.65 -6.26
CA TRP A 18 -2.04 -7.76 -6.54
C TRP A 18 -0.87 -8.52 -7.19
N LYS A 19 -0.63 -8.30 -8.49
CA LYS A 19 0.38 -9.02 -9.28
C LYS A 19 0.30 -10.54 -9.10
N SER A 20 1.29 -11.16 -8.46
CA SER A 20 1.33 -12.60 -8.18
C SER A 20 0.67 -12.99 -6.85
N HIS A 21 0.22 -12.02 -6.05
CA HIS A 21 -0.41 -12.23 -4.75
C HIS A 21 -1.93 -12.28 -4.91
N GLU A 22 -2.50 -13.50 -4.98
CA GLU A 22 -3.96 -13.68 -5.05
C GLU A 22 -4.59 -13.29 -3.72
N LEU A 23 -4.01 -13.82 -2.64
CA LEU A 23 -4.24 -13.43 -1.26
C LEU A 23 -2.92 -13.64 -0.50
N THR A 24 -2.37 -12.61 0.12
CA THR A 24 -1.15 -12.72 0.94
C THR A 24 -1.23 -11.74 2.10
N GLU A 25 -0.83 -12.18 3.28
CA GLU A 25 -0.81 -11.40 4.51
C GLU A 25 0.62 -11.44 5.07
N PHE A 26 1.12 -10.27 5.49
CA PHE A 26 2.41 -10.09 6.12
C PHE A 26 2.22 -9.42 7.46
N GLU A 27 2.84 -9.98 8.49
CA GLU A 27 3.03 -9.36 9.80
C GLU A 27 4.50 -8.97 9.92
N PHE A 28 4.77 -7.69 10.12
CA PHE A 28 6.11 -7.14 10.26
C PHE A 28 6.44 -6.93 11.73
N THR A 29 7.71 -7.12 12.07
CA THR A 29 8.22 -6.94 13.44
C THR A 29 9.25 -5.82 13.49
N ARG A 30 9.55 -5.31 14.69
CA ARG A 30 10.64 -4.35 14.87
C ARG A 30 11.97 -5.01 14.51
N GLY A 31 12.87 -4.24 13.92
CA GLY A 31 14.18 -4.72 13.47
C GLY A 31 14.19 -5.04 11.97
N THR A 32 14.95 -6.06 11.58
CA THR A 32 15.17 -6.40 10.17
C THR A 32 14.21 -7.50 9.73
N ASN A 33 13.33 -7.18 8.79
CA ASN A 33 12.45 -8.16 8.13
C ASN A 33 13.05 -8.50 6.76
N VAL A 34 13.16 -9.78 6.42
CA VAL A 34 13.75 -10.24 5.16
C VAL A 34 12.70 -10.95 4.32
N LEU A 35 12.45 -10.45 3.10
CA LEU A 35 11.59 -11.10 2.12
C LEU A 35 12.42 -12.08 1.28
N VAL A 36 12.26 -13.38 1.53
CA VAL A 36 12.99 -14.45 0.82
C VAL A 36 12.08 -15.15 -0.20
N GLY A 37 12.65 -15.49 -1.35
CA GLY A 37 11.95 -16.27 -2.39
C GLY A 37 12.70 -16.24 -3.71
N ILE A 38 12.33 -17.14 -4.62
CA ILE A 38 12.95 -17.26 -5.96
C ILE A 38 12.77 -15.99 -6.81
N MET A 39 13.57 -15.82 -7.85
CA MET A 39 13.35 -14.74 -8.83
C MET A 39 11.92 -14.81 -9.39
N GLY A 40 11.25 -13.66 -9.49
CA GLY A 40 9.86 -13.59 -9.98
C GLY A 40 8.78 -13.99 -8.96
N SER A 41 9.13 -14.34 -7.72
CA SER A 41 8.15 -14.73 -6.68
C SER A 41 7.23 -13.62 -6.16
N GLY A 42 7.42 -12.37 -6.61
CA GLY A 42 6.61 -11.23 -6.18
C GLY A 42 7.20 -10.35 -5.07
N LYS A 43 8.45 -10.59 -4.61
CA LYS A 43 9.09 -9.76 -3.57
C LYS A 43 9.06 -8.25 -3.86
N SER A 44 9.42 -7.83 -5.07
CA SER A 44 9.34 -6.42 -5.49
C SER A 44 7.90 -5.91 -5.54
N SER A 45 6.93 -6.79 -5.83
CA SER A 45 5.50 -6.47 -5.81
C SER A 45 5.02 -6.11 -4.40
N VAL A 46 5.61 -6.69 -3.35
CA VAL A 46 5.32 -6.33 -1.95
C VAL A 46 5.70 -4.89 -1.68
N LEU A 47 6.92 -4.48 -2.08
CA LEU A 47 7.38 -3.10 -1.91
C LEU A 47 6.52 -2.12 -2.73
N GLN A 48 6.17 -2.49 -3.96
CA GLN A 48 5.25 -1.70 -4.80
C GLN A 48 3.87 -1.56 -4.16
N ALA A 49 3.36 -2.58 -3.47
CA ALA A 49 2.09 -2.50 -2.76
C ALA A 49 2.18 -1.51 -1.59
N ILE A 50 3.27 -1.53 -0.83
CA ILE A 50 3.50 -0.56 0.27
C ILE A 50 3.54 0.87 -0.30
N THR A 51 4.29 1.10 -1.39
CA THR A 51 4.33 2.42 -2.05
C THR A 51 2.95 2.85 -2.54
N PHE A 52 2.22 1.93 -3.18
CA PHE A 52 0.85 2.20 -3.64
C PHE A 52 -0.08 2.54 -2.49
N ALA A 53 -0.01 1.81 -1.38
CA ALA A 53 -0.82 2.05 -0.19
C ALA A 53 -0.61 3.47 0.36
N LEU A 54 0.64 3.91 0.47
CA LEU A 54 0.97 5.24 1.01
C LEU A 54 0.60 6.35 0.02
N TYR A 55 1.01 6.24 -1.25
CA TYR A 55 1.00 7.39 -2.17
C TYR A 55 -0.08 7.30 -3.27
N GLY A 56 -0.65 6.12 -3.50
CA GLY A 56 -1.62 5.88 -4.58
C GLY A 56 -0.98 5.69 -5.95
N GLU A 57 0.34 5.64 -6.01
CA GLU A 57 1.12 5.37 -7.22
C GLU A 57 2.27 4.43 -6.92
N VAL A 58 2.89 3.90 -7.97
CA VAL A 58 4.16 3.17 -7.87
C VAL A 58 5.22 3.90 -8.72
N PRO A 59 6.52 3.84 -8.36
CA PRO A 59 7.54 4.65 -9.02
C PRO A 59 7.62 4.42 -10.54
N GLU A 60 7.37 3.18 -10.98
CA GLU A 60 7.38 2.80 -12.39
C GLU A 60 6.24 3.47 -13.17
N VAL A 61 5.08 3.69 -12.53
CA VAL A 61 3.95 4.44 -13.12
C VAL A 61 4.31 5.90 -13.31
N ARG A 62 4.95 6.52 -12.30
CA ARG A 62 5.43 7.90 -12.40
C ARG A 62 6.45 8.06 -13.55
N SER A 63 7.30 7.06 -13.77
CA SER A 63 8.26 7.03 -14.88
C SER A 63 7.64 6.66 -16.25
N ARG A 64 6.31 6.48 -16.34
CA ARG A 64 5.56 6.02 -17.53
C ARG A 64 6.04 4.69 -18.12
N LYS A 65 6.76 3.88 -17.34
CA LYS A 65 7.21 2.55 -17.75
C LYS A 65 6.09 1.51 -17.63
N LEU A 66 5.03 1.84 -16.90
CA LEU A 66 3.96 0.92 -16.55
C LEU A 66 2.66 1.67 -16.32
N ALA A 67 1.52 1.07 -16.65
CA ALA A 67 0.22 1.56 -16.24
C ALA A 67 -0.11 1.03 -14.83
N LEU A 68 -0.87 1.80 -14.04
CA LEU A 68 -1.26 1.35 -12.70
C LEU A 68 -2.08 0.05 -12.76
N SER A 69 -2.88 -0.14 -13.82
CA SER A 69 -3.63 -1.37 -14.09
C SER A 69 -2.76 -2.61 -14.33
N ASP A 70 -1.46 -2.47 -14.58
CA ASP A 70 -0.51 -3.60 -14.61
C ASP A 70 -0.21 -4.17 -13.21
N MET A 71 -0.65 -3.50 -12.15
CA MET A 71 -0.62 -4.05 -10.79
C MET A 71 -1.71 -5.12 -10.57
N LEU A 72 -2.75 -5.15 -11.40
CA LEU A 72 -3.79 -6.16 -11.33
C LEU A 72 -3.23 -7.55 -11.67
N MET A 73 -3.67 -8.56 -10.92
CA MET A 73 -3.29 -9.93 -11.19
C MET A 73 -3.71 -10.38 -12.60
N ARG A 74 -2.75 -10.99 -13.32
CA ARG A 74 -2.96 -11.57 -14.66
C ARG A 74 -2.86 -13.09 -14.68
N LYS A 75 -2.15 -13.68 -13.71
CA LYS A 75 -1.93 -15.12 -13.55
C LYS A 75 -1.97 -15.46 -12.05
N PRO A 76 -2.48 -16.63 -11.65
CA PRO A 76 -3.05 -17.69 -12.50
C PRO A 76 -4.42 -17.32 -13.10
N ARG A 77 -5.12 -16.34 -12.51
CA ARG A 77 -6.40 -15.82 -12.99
C ARG A 77 -6.29 -14.34 -13.26
N ARG A 78 -7.05 -13.82 -14.23
CA ARG A 78 -7.13 -12.38 -14.46
C ARG A 78 -8.17 -11.80 -13.51
N LEU A 79 -7.74 -10.89 -12.63
CA LEU A 79 -8.62 -10.20 -11.71
C LEU A 79 -8.76 -8.75 -12.12
N GLU A 80 -9.98 -8.23 -12.04
CA GLU A 80 -10.30 -6.85 -12.41
C GLU A 80 -10.26 -5.88 -11.21
N ARG A 81 -9.92 -6.41 -10.03
CA ARG A 81 -9.75 -5.64 -8.80
C ARG A 81 -8.56 -6.13 -7.99
N ALA A 82 -7.75 -5.19 -7.50
CA ALA A 82 -6.77 -5.43 -6.46
C ALA A 82 -7.13 -4.62 -5.20
N VAL A 83 -6.81 -5.15 -4.03
CA VAL A 83 -6.92 -4.45 -2.74
C VAL A 83 -5.60 -4.56 -2.00
N VAL A 84 -5.15 -3.43 -1.46
CA VAL A 84 -3.97 -3.33 -0.61
C VAL A 84 -4.40 -2.66 0.68
N GLU A 85 -4.17 -3.36 1.79
CA GLU A 85 -4.41 -2.84 3.14
C GLU A 85 -3.06 -2.79 3.85
N LEU A 86 -2.67 -1.62 4.33
CA LEU A 86 -1.41 -1.39 5.04
C LEU A 86 -1.73 -0.78 6.40
N GLU A 87 -1.23 -1.41 7.45
CA GLU A 87 -1.25 -0.83 8.80
C GLU A 87 0.15 -0.34 9.17
N PHE A 88 0.23 0.88 9.69
CA PHE A 88 1.49 1.50 10.08
C PHE A 88 1.29 2.42 11.29
N ASP A 89 2.38 2.68 11.99
CA ASP A 89 2.44 3.53 13.17
C ASP A 89 3.14 4.86 12.85
N VAL A 90 2.53 5.96 13.28
CA VAL A 90 3.12 7.30 13.30
C VAL A 90 2.92 7.86 14.71
N ASP A 91 4.02 8.10 15.42
CA ASP A 91 4.00 8.61 16.79
C ASP A 91 3.07 7.86 17.75
N ASP A 92 3.17 6.53 17.74
CA ASP A 92 2.39 5.61 18.59
C ASP A 92 0.88 5.61 18.29
N VAL A 93 0.47 6.25 17.18
CA VAL A 93 -0.88 6.21 16.63
C VAL A 93 -0.93 5.24 15.46
N ILE A 94 -1.87 4.30 15.54
CA ILE A 94 -2.10 3.31 14.48
C ILE A 94 -2.96 3.90 13.38
N TYR A 95 -2.42 3.86 12.16
CA TYR A 95 -3.14 4.18 10.93
C TYR A 95 -3.30 2.93 10.07
N LYS A 96 -4.46 2.82 9.43
CA LYS A 96 -4.70 1.81 8.40
C LYS A 96 -5.11 2.52 7.12
N VAL A 97 -4.42 2.25 6.02
CA VAL A 97 -4.85 2.67 4.69
C VAL A 97 -5.35 1.46 3.91
N GLU A 98 -6.53 1.61 3.32
CA GLU A 98 -7.09 0.63 2.40
C GLU A 98 -7.20 1.28 1.03
N ARG A 99 -6.55 0.70 0.01
CA ARG A 99 -6.72 1.11 -1.38
C ARG A 99 -7.25 -0.03 -2.21
N SER A 100 -8.16 0.29 -3.12
CA SER A 100 -8.54 -0.64 -4.17
C SER A 100 -8.30 -0.04 -5.54
N LEU A 101 -7.89 -0.90 -6.47
CA LEU A 101 -7.58 -0.55 -7.84
C LEU A 101 -8.46 -1.40 -8.77
N THR A 102 -9.05 -0.76 -9.76
CA THR A 102 -9.69 -1.37 -10.92
C THR A 102 -9.07 -0.79 -12.19
N ARG A 103 -9.56 -1.17 -13.38
CA ARG A 103 -9.16 -0.52 -14.63
C ARG A 103 -9.60 0.95 -14.70
N ASP A 104 -10.73 1.25 -14.07
CA ASP A 104 -11.42 2.53 -14.22
C ASP A 104 -10.95 3.57 -13.19
N GLY A 105 -10.20 3.13 -12.17
CA GLY A 105 -9.65 4.04 -11.18
C GLY A 105 -9.18 3.37 -9.91
N SER A 106 -8.94 4.19 -8.90
CA SER A 106 -8.60 3.74 -7.56
C SER A 106 -9.45 4.44 -6.51
N GLU A 107 -9.75 3.72 -5.45
CA GLU A 107 -10.40 4.22 -4.24
C GLU A 107 -9.44 4.09 -3.05
N ALA A 108 -9.61 4.95 -2.05
CA ALA A 108 -8.83 4.89 -0.82
C ALA A 108 -9.67 5.26 0.40
N ARG A 109 -9.38 4.62 1.53
CA ARG A 109 -9.88 4.96 2.87
C ARG A 109 -8.70 4.99 3.83
N LEU A 110 -8.67 5.99 4.71
CA LEU A 110 -7.70 6.09 5.80
C LEU A 110 -8.45 6.00 7.11
N PHE A 111 -7.95 5.16 8.00
CA PHE A 111 -8.45 4.99 9.35
C PHE A 111 -7.36 5.40 10.34
N LYS A 112 -7.78 5.99 11.46
CA LYS A 112 -6.95 6.29 12.62
C LYS A 112 -7.57 5.58 13.81
N GLU A 113 -6.81 4.69 14.46
CA GLU A 113 -7.26 3.91 15.62
C GLU A 113 -8.61 3.22 15.37
N GLY A 114 -8.74 2.60 14.19
CA GLY A 114 -9.97 1.90 13.76
C GLY A 114 -11.12 2.81 13.31
N SER A 115 -11.05 4.11 13.53
CA SER A 115 -12.08 5.08 13.11
C SER A 115 -11.77 5.64 11.73
N LEU A 116 -12.79 5.73 10.86
CA LEU A 116 -12.63 6.30 9.52
C LEU A 116 -12.24 7.79 9.62
N LEU A 117 -11.07 8.14 9.08
CA LEU A 117 -10.51 9.48 9.13
C LEU A 117 -10.72 10.25 7.82
N GLU A 118 -10.54 9.58 6.67
CA GLU A 118 -10.64 10.23 5.36
C GLU A 118 -10.99 9.22 4.26
N VAL A 119 -11.67 9.68 3.21
CA VAL A 119 -12.05 8.86 2.04
C VAL A 119 -11.65 9.57 0.76
N GLY A 120 -11.26 8.81 -0.26
CA GLY A 120 -10.99 9.32 -1.60
C GLY A 120 -9.50 9.45 -1.88
N SER A 121 -9.06 8.91 -3.01
CA SER A 121 -7.64 8.66 -3.32
C SER A 121 -6.73 9.88 -3.17
N ARG A 122 -7.14 11.04 -3.67
CA ARG A 122 -6.34 12.29 -3.55
C ARG A 122 -6.29 12.83 -2.12
N ARG A 123 -7.42 12.80 -1.40
CA ARG A 123 -7.48 13.32 -0.01
C ARG A 123 -6.71 12.42 0.94
N VAL A 124 -6.84 11.10 0.79
CA VAL A 124 -6.07 10.11 1.55
C VAL A 124 -4.57 10.28 1.29
N THR A 125 -4.13 10.37 0.01
CA THR A 125 -2.71 10.62 -0.28
C THR A 125 -2.23 11.91 0.40
N ARG A 126 -2.97 13.02 0.26
CA ARG A 126 -2.61 14.30 0.90
C ARG A 126 -2.46 14.16 2.41
N LYS A 127 -3.41 13.47 3.06
CA LYS A 127 -3.39 13.28 4.51
C LYS A 127 -2.18 12.45 4.94
N ILE A 128 -1.86 11.38 4.20
CA ILE A 128 -0.67 10.56 4.47
C ILE A 128 0.60 11.39 4.27
N THR A 129 0.72 12.16 3.19
CA THR A 129 1.90 13.00 2.96
C THR A 129 2.09 14.07 4.04
N GLU A 130 1.00 14.67 4.52
CA GLU A 130 1.01 15.59 5.67
C GLU A 130 1.50 14.91 6.95
N LEU A 131 1.02 13.69 7.23
CA LEU A 131 1.46 12.91 8.39
C LEU A 131 2.97 12.64 8.31
N LEU A 132 3.45 12.20 7.14
CA LEU A 132 4.83 11.76 6.94
C LEU A 132 5.84 12.89 6.68
N GLY A 133 5.37 14.12 6.46
CA GLY A 133 6.24 15.27 6.19
C GLY A 133 6.91 15.24 4.82
N THR A 134 6.25 14.64 3.82
CA THR A 134 6.78 14.44 2.47
C THR A 134 5.93 15.10 1.40
#